data_AF-A0A8X7T579-F1
#
_entry.id   AF-A0A8X7T579-F1
#
_cell.length_a   1.000
_cell.length_b   1.000
_cell.length_c   1.000
_cell.angle_alpha   90.00
_cell.angle_beta   90.00
_cell.angle_gamma   90.00
#
_symmetry.space_group_name_H-M   'P 1'
#
loop_
_entity.id
_entity.type
_entity.pdbx_description
1 polymer ?
#
loop_
_entity_poly.entity_id
_entity_poly.type
_entity_poly.pdbx_seq_one_letter_code
_entity_poly.pdbx_strand_id
1 'polypeptide(L)'
;MTVVLRRLLVPRVVSVVAAPIRLRCFASVSQQSEKEKTSITADDIRALKSTLHPSLHAREWYTVLTAATSAARIGAQAVPLIWEVAKEDIGGADSVGEKADEEAVQLQRRIKEALLKGSVLFGIPAALDPLFALSPLLRADAAAHPARSDTDFFLRRGRAHEESLTGLAHDGLRTVYRHNLDEILEKKFARDNLDIQFLTMEINYGWNLTEYSILDFPSTELVTIAALIPIPAVPAETMWHLRGCRRAGWSDDVIESVRQTAFVLVDLCRERKIGMYGWDASRVPSLKDVKEDSNE
;
A
#
# COMPACT_ATOMS: atom_id res chain seq x y z
N MET A 1 8.69 37.01 56.76
CA MET A 1 7.28 37.32 56.43
C MET A 1 6.61 36.01 56.03
N THR A 2 6.17 35.23 57.02
CA THR A 2 4.78 35.18 57.54
C THR A 2 3.83 34.46 56.60
N VAL A 3 3.57 33.20 56.96
CA VAL A 3 2.50 32.32 56.47
C VAL A 3 1.14 32.96 56.76
N VAL A 4 0.23 32.97 55.77
CA VAL A 4 -1.21 33.14 56.02
C VAL A 4 -2.00 32.14 55.18
N LEU A 5 -2.47 31.09 55.87
CA LEU A 5 -3.52 30.18 55.42
C LEU A 5 -4.85 30.93 55.31
N ARG A 6 -5.54 30.84 54.16
CA ARG A 6 -6.98 31.11 54.07
C ARG A 6 -7.74 29.83 53.76
N ARG A 7 -8.49 29.37 54.77
CA ARG A 7 -9.56 28.39 54.67
C ARG A 7 -10.68 28.96 53.79
N LEU A 8 -11.11 28.21 52.77
CA LEU A 8 -12.37 28.47 52.08
C LEU A 8 -13.35 27.33 52.39
N LEU A 9 -14.55 27.77 52.73
CA LEU A 9 -15.68 27.02 53.25
C LEU A 9 -16.30 26.10 52.18
N VAL A 10 -16.70 24.91 52.62
CA VAL A 10 -17.52 23.95 51.89
C VAL A 10 -18.99 24.36 51.97
N PRO A 11 -19.76 24.35 50.87
CA PRO A 11 -21.21 24.23 50.93
C PRO A 11 -21.65 22.77 50.67
N ARG A 12 -22.38 22.19 51.64
CA ARG A 12 -23.21 20.99 51.48
C ARG A 12 -24.52 21.38 50.81
N VAL A 13 -24.90 20.77 49.68
CA VAL A 13 -26.32 20.68 49.25
C VAL A 13 -26.57 19.43 48.38
N VAL A 14 -27.41 18.55 48.95
CA VAL A 14 -28.47 17.69 48.36
C VAL A 14 -28.10 16.49 47.46
N SER A 15 -28.39 15.32 48.05
CA SER A 15 -28.61 14.02 47.40
C SER A 15 -29.83 14.07 46.47
N VAL A 16 -29.63 13.78 45.20
CA VAL A 16 -30.70 13.42 44.25
C VAL A 16 -30.55 11.94 43.93
N VAL A 17 -31.53 11.16 44.37
CA VAL A 17 -31.66 9.73 44.05
C VAL A 17 -32.05 9.61 42.57
N ALA A 18 -31.12 9.17 41.72
CA ALA A 18 -31.40 8.82 40.33
C ALA A 18 -31.71 7.32 40.23
N ALA A 19 -32.91 6.98 39.79
CA ALA A 19 -33.30 5.63 39.43
C ALA A 19 -32.53 5.16 38.18
N PRO A 20 -32.12 3.88 38.08
CA PRO A 20 -31.45 3.39 36.89
C PRO A 20 -32.46 3.14 35.77
N ILE A 21 -32.44 4.00 34.75
CA ILE A 21 -33.09 3.72 33.47
C ILE A 21 -32.29 2.59 32.81
N ARG A 22 -32.91 1.41 32.69
CA ARG A 22 -32.41 0.32 31.86
C ARG A 22 -32.53 0.72 30.39
N LEU A 23 -31.49 1.37 29.86
CA LEU A 23 -31.24 1.49 28.43
C LEU A 23 -30.13 0.49 28.06
N ARG A 24 -30.52 -0.75 27.75
CA ARG A 24 -29.64 -1.74 27.12
C ARG A 24 -30.31 -2.28 25.85
N CYS A 25 -29.50 -2.38 24.80
CA CYS A 25 -29.63 -3.25 23.62
C CYS A 25 -30.36 -2.80 22.34
N PHE A 26 -30.51 -1.50 22.05
CA PHE A 26 -30.88 -1.07 20.67
C PHE A 26 -29.80 -0.27 19.92
N ALA A 27 -28.81 0.29 20.61
CA ALA A 27 -27.76 1.09 19.96
C ALA A 27 -26.65 0.27 19.28
N SER A 28 -26.41 -0.98 19.71
CA SER A 28 -25.28 -1.76 19.20
C SER A 28 -25.51 -2.29 17.78
N VAL A 29 -26.73 -2.71 17.45
CA VAL A 29 -27.04 -3.27 16.12
C VAL A 29 -27.08 -2.18 15.05
N SER A 30 -27.63 -1.00 15.36
CA SER A 30 -27.66 0.12 14.41
C SER A 30 -26.28 0.69 14.14
N GLN A 31 -25.46 0.88 15.18
CA GLN A 31 -24.07 1.36 15.07
C GLN A 31 -23.17 0.35 14.35
N GLN A 32 -23.39 -0.95 14.54
CA GLN A 32 -22.64 -2.00 13.86
C GLN A 32 -23.02 -2.07 12.37
N SER A 33 -24.31 -1.91 12.02
CA SER A 33 -24.75 -1.85 10.62
C SER A 33 -24.30 -0.57 9.88
N GLU A 34 -24.16 0.56 10.58
CA GLU A 34 -23.62 1.79 9.99
C GLU A 34 -22.10 1.71 9.83
N LYS A 35 -21.39 1.14 10.81
CA LYS A 35 -19.94 0.95 10.74
C LYS A 35 -19.55 0.00 9.62
N GLU A 36 -20.29 -1.10 9.42
CA GLU A 36 -20.10 -2.00 8.28
C GLU A 36 -20.27 -1.29 6.93
N LYS A 37 -21.19 -0.32 6.82
CA LYS A 37 -21.40 0.44 5.58
C LYS A 37 -20.25 1.41 5.26
N THR A 38 -19.42 1.77 6.23
CA THR A 38 -18.34 2.77 6.07
C THR A 38 -16.94 2.21 6.35
N SER A 39 -16.76 0.90 6.28
CA SER A 39 -15.45 0.26 6.42
C SER A 39 -15.30 -0.91 5.46
N ILE A 40 -14.07 -1.16 5.04
CA ILE A 40 -13.71 -2.39 4.31
C ILE A 40 -13.59 -3.58 5.28
N THR A 41 -13.94 -4.77 4.80
CA THR A 41 -13.97 -6.02 5.58
C THR A 41 -13.01 -7.07 5.01
N ALA A 42 -12.73 -8.13 5.77
CA ALA A 42 -11.92 -9.25 5.27
C ALA A 42 -12.56 -9.94 4.05
N ASP A 43 -13.90 -9.99 4.00
CA ASP A 43 -14.61 -10.56 2.86
C ASP A 43 -14.48 -9.70 1.61
N ASP A 44 -14.43 -8.37 1.76
CA ASP A 44 -14.09 -7.47 0.65
C ASP A 44 -12.66 -7.75 0.13
N ILE A 45 -11.69 -7.99 1.03
CA ILE A 45 -10.32 -8.35 0.61
C ILE A 45 -10.30 -9.67 -0.16
N ARG A 46 -11.04 -10.69 0.32
CA ARG A 46 -11.16 -11.98 -0.37
C ARG A 46 -11.86 -11.84 -1.72
N ALA A 47 -12.88 -10.98 -1.81
CA ALA A 47 -13.56 -10.67 -3.07
C ALA A 47 -12.63 -9.93 -4.05
N LEU A 48 -11.85 -8.95 -3.59
CA LEU A 48 -10.86 -8.28 -4.42
C LEU A 48 -9.78 -9.27 -4.90
N LYS A 49 -9.28 -10.14 -4.02
CA LYS A 49 -8.34 -11.22 -4.38
C LYS A 49 -8.91 -12.11 -5.49
N SER A 50 -10.19 -12.48 -5.45
CA SER A 50 -10.80 -13.36 -6.45
C SER A 50 -10.97 -12.72 -7.83
N THR A 51 -10.95 -11.38 -7.92
CA THR A 51 -10.94 -10.67 -9.22
C THR A 51 -9.58 -10.70 -9.92
N LEU A 52 -8.49 -10.94 -9.19
CA LEU A 52 -7.15 -11.06 -9.76
C LEU A 52 -6.99 -12.37 -10.52
N HIS A 53 -6.13 -12.37 -11.54
CA HIS A 53 -5.78 -13.58 -12.26
C HIS A 53 -5.21 -14.65 -11.31
N PRO A 54 -5.59 -15.94 -11.44
CA PRO A 54 -5.19 -17.00 -10.51
C PRO A 54 -3.67 -17.16 -10.31
N SER A 55 -2.86 -16.81 -11.31
CA SER A 55 -1.39 -16.85 -11.19
C SER A 55 -0.85 -15.92 -10.09
N LEU A 56 -1.60 -14.88 -9.72
CA LEU A 56 -1.21 -13.92 -8.69
C LEU A 56 -1.58 -14.38 -7.27
N HIS A 57 -2.48 -15.37 -7.13
CA HIS A 57 -3.06 -15.77 -5.83
C HIS A 57 -2.06 -16.42 -4.88
N ALA A 58 -0.92 -16.91 -5.39
CA ALA A 58 0.10 -17.51 -4.54
C ALA A 58 0.90 -16.46 -3.74
N ARG A 59 1.32 -15.36 -4.37
CA ARG A 59 2.31 -14.43 -3.75
C ARG A 59 2.18 -12.95 -4.13
N GLU A 60 1.46 -12.60 -5.19
CA GLU A 60 1.44 -11.21 -5.69
C GLU A 60 0.17 -10.46 -5.29
N TRP A 61 -0.91 -11.18 -4.96
CA TRP A 61 -2.18 -10.53 -4.66
C TRP A 61 -2.09 -9.53 -3.49
N TYR A 62 -1.36 -9.86 -2.43
CA TYR A 62 -1.28 -9.01 -1.25
C TYR A 62 -0.41 -7.77 -1.45
N THR A 63 0.63 -7.83 -2.29
CA THR A 63 1.45 -6.66 -2.66
C THR A 63 0.66 -5.73 -3.59
N VAL A 64 -0.03 -6.30 -4.58
CA VAL A 64 -0.95 -5.58 -5.48
C VAL A 64 -2.05 -4.86 -4.70
N LEU A 65 -2.77 -5.57 -3.83
CA LEU A 65 -3.85 -4.96 -3.05
C LEU A 65 -3.32 -3.94 -2.03
N THR A 66 -2.15 -4.17 -1.43
CA THR A 66 -1.52 -3.20 -0.53
C THR A 66 -1.23 -1.88 -1.25
N ALA A 67 -0.67 -1.95 -2.46
CA ALA A 67 -0.39 -0.77 -3.28
C ALA A 67 -1.68 -0.04 -3.67
N ALA A 68 -2.66 -0.77 -4.21
CA ALA A 68 -3.91 -0.20 -4.69
C ALA A 68 -4.75 0.45 -3.57
N THR A 69 -4.88 -0.24 -2.43
CA THR A 69 -5.66 0.27 -1.28
C THR A 69 -4.99 1.46 -0.60
N SER A 70 -3.66 1.51 -0.58
CA SER A 70 -2.91 2.67 -0.07
C SER A 70 -3.06 3.88 -0.99
N ALA A 71 -2.96 3.68 -2.31
CA ALA A 71 -3.22 4.73 -3.30
C ALA A 71 -4.66 5.27 -3.21
N ALA A 72 -5.64 4.37 -2.99
CA ALA A 72 -7.05 4.71 -2.79
C ALA A 72 -7.36 5.37 -1.43
N ARG A 73 -6.34 5.64 -0.58
CA ARG A 73 -6.47 6.27 0.74
C ARG A 73 -7.31 5.46 1.74
N ILE A 74 -7.31 4.13 1.62
CA ILE A 74 -7.93 3.22 2.59
C ILE A 74 -6.94 2.22 3.21
N GLY A 75 -5.65 2.36 2.94
CA GLY A 75 -4.60 1.43 3.39
C GLY A 75 -4.63 1.15 4.90
N ALA A 76 -4.88 2.16 5.74
CA ALA A 76 -4.98 2.00 7.20
C ALA A 76 -6.03 0.95 7.64
N GLN A 77 -7.11 0.80 6.87
CA GLN A 77 -8.15 -0.19 7.12
C GLN A 77 -7.85 -1.51 6.39
N ALA A 78 -7.40 -1.42 5.14
CA ALA A 78 -7.25 -2.57 4.26
C ALA A 78 -5.99 -3.41 4.52
N VAL A 79 -4.83 -2.78 4.76
CA VAL A 79 -3.54 -3.50 4.89
C VAL A 79 -3.50 -4.45 6.09
N PRO A 80 -4.05 -4.09 7.28
CA PRO A 80 -4.22 -5.06 8.36
C PRO A 80 -5.05 -6.29 7.96
N LEU A 81 -6.13 -6.09 7.20
CA LEU A 81 -6.98 -7.20 6.73
C LEU A 81 -6.29 -8.05 5.66
N ILE A 82 -5.53 -7.41 4.76
CA ILE A 82 -4.69 -8.10 3.77
C ILE A 82 -3.66 -8.99 4.47
N TRP A 83 -3.00 -8.47 5.51
CA TRP A 83 -2.06 -9.24 6.32
C TRP A 83 -2.72 -10.48 6.94
N GLU A 84 -3.87 -10.34 7.60
CA GLU A 84 -4.56 -11.48 8.23
C GLU A 84 -5.00 -12.52 7.19
N VAL A 85 -5.62 -12.10 6.08
CA VAL A 85 -6.03 -13.02 5.01
C VAL A 85 -4.83 -13.72 4.37
N ALA A 86 -3.72 -13.02 4.15
CA ALA A 86 -2.50 -13.64 3.62
C ALA A 86 -1.84 -14.59 4.63
N LYS A 87 -1.95 -14.30 5.93
CA LYS A 87 -1.47 -15.18 6.99
C LYS A 87 -2.28 -16.47 7.07
N GLU A 88 -3.59 -16.40 6.84
CA GLU A 88 -4.44 -17.60 6.72
C GLU A 88 -3.99 -18.49 5.55
N ASP A 89 -3.66 -17.91 4.39
CA ASP A 89 -3.21 -18.66 3.20
C ASP A 89 -1.91 -19.45 3.42
N ILE A 90 -0.97 -18.92 4.23
CA ILE A 90 0.32 -19.57 4.53
C ILE A 90 0.25 -20.59 5.68
N GLY A 91 -0.95 -20.87 6.20
CA GLY A 91 -1.18 -21.89 7.24
C GLY A 91 -1.63 -21.35 8.60
N GLY A 92 -1.91 -20.05 8.71
CA GLY A 92 -2.52 -19.44 9.88
C GLY A 92 -1.61 -19.33 11.11
N ALA A 93 -2.21 -19.09 12.29
CA ALA A 93 -1.46 -18.98 13.55
C ALA A 93 -0.85 -20.33 13.99
N ASP A 94 -1.45 -21.45 13.56
CA ASP A 94 -1.11 -22.81 14.02
C ASP A 94 -0.12 -23.56 13.12
N SER A 95 0.27 -23.00 11.97
CA SER A 95 1.36 -23.58 11.16
C SER A 95 2.68 -23.43 11.93
N VAL A 96 3.36 -24.53 12.24
CA VAL A 96 4.62 -24.52 13.01
C VAL A 96 5.77 -25.03 12.15
N GLY A 97 6.93 -24.40 12.29
CA GLY A 97 8.19 -24.85 11.70
C GLY A 97 8.93 -23.75 10.94
N GLU A 98 10.23 -23.97 10.73
CA GLU A 98 11.15 -23.02 10.10
C GLU A 98 10.62 -22.45 8.78
N LYS A 99 10.07 -23.30 7.91
CA LYS A 99 9.48 -22.87 6.64
C LYS A 99 8.29 -21.93 6.81
N ALA A 100 7.40 -22.19 7.76
CA ALA A 100 6.24 -21.33 8.01
C ALA A 100 6.69 -19.98 8.60
N ASP A 101 7.72 -19.99 9.45
CA ASP A 101 8.27 -18.77 10.02
C ASP A 101 8.97 -17.92 8.95
N GLU A 102 9.74 -18.55 8.04
CA GLU A 102 10.31 -17.89 6.88
C GLU A 102 9.25 -17.27 5.96
N GLU A 103 8.17 -18.00 5.65
CA GLU A 103 7.07 -17.50 4.84
C GLU A 103 6.37 -16.29 5.50
N ALA A 104 6.19 -16.31 6.83
CA ALA A 104 5.64 -15.18 7.56
C ALA A 104 6.56 -13.95 7.53
N VAL A 105 7.88 -14.13 7.69
CA VAL A 105 8.86 -13.03 7.55
C VAL A 105 8.83 -12.46 6.14
N GLN A 106 8.77 -13.33 5.12
CA GLN A 106 8.70 -12.90 3.73
C GLN A 106 7.41 -12.14 3.41
N LEU A 107 6.27 -12.55 3.96
CA LEU A 107 5.01 -11.83 3.84
C LEU A 107 5.13 -10.40 4.41
N GLN A 108 5.69 -10.26 5.61
CA GLN A 108 5.93 -8.94 6.22
C GLN A 108 6.80 -8.06 5.35
N ARG A 109 7.94 -8.60 4.89
CA ARG A 109 8.90 -7.87 4.04
C ARG A 109 8.26 -7.40 2.75
N ARG A 110 7.49 -8.26 2.08
CA ARG A 110 6.84 -7.94 0.80
C ARG A 110 5.75 -6.88 0.94
N ILE A 111 4.93 -6.92 2.00
CA ILE A 111 3.93 -5.87 2.27
C ILE A 111 4.64 -4.53 2.57
N LYS A 112 5.65 -4.52 3.45
CA LYS A 112 6.44 -3.30 3.76
C LYS A 112 7.12 -2.75 2.50
N GLU A 113 7.65 -3.62 1.65
CA GLU A 113 8.30 -3.23 0.40
C GLU A 113 7.31 -2.66 -0.61
N ALA A 114 6.09 -3.20 -0.71
CA ALA A 114 5.04 -2.63 -1.56
C ALA A 114 4.63 -1.22 -1.09
N LEU A 115 4.53 -0.99 0.22
CA LEU A 115 4.28 0.34 0.78
C LEU A 115 5.43 1.31 0.49
N LEU A 116 6.67 0.86 0.67
CA LEU A 116 7.85 1.68 0.44
C LEU A 116 8.00 2.04 -1.04
N LYS A 117 7.92 1.06 -1.95
CA LYS A 117 7.93 1.28 -3.40
C LYS A 117 6.77 2.18 -3.85
N GLY A 118 5.57 1.95 -3.36
CA GLY A 118 4.40 2.79 -3.68
C GLY A 118 4.49 4.23 -3.13
N SER A 119 5.29 4.48 -2.09
CA SER A 119 5.36 5.80 -1.43
C SER A 119 5.85 6.93 -2.33
N VAL A 120 6.63 6.63 -3.38
CA VAL A 120 7.06 7.64 -4.37
C VAL A 120 5.97 7.97 -5.40
N LEU A 121 4.87 7.21 -5.41
CA LEU A 121 3.73 7.39 -6.32
C LEU A 121 2.55 8.04 -5.61
N PHE A 122 2.12 7.51 -4.46
CA PHE A 122 0.98 8.04 -3.69
C PHE A 122 1.38 8.92 -2.49
N GLY A 123 2.68 9.10 -2.27
CA GLY A 123 3.24 9.93 -1.21
C GLY A 123 3.43 9.19 0.11
N ILE A 124 4.45 9.62 0.87
CA ILE A 124 4.82 9.05 2.18
C ILE A 124 3.62 8.93 3.15
N PRO A 125 2.72 9.92 3.30
CA PRO A 125 1.59 9.78 4.23
C PRO A 125 0.70 8.56 3.94
N ALA A 126 0.43 8.25 2.67
CA ALA A 126 -0.37 7.07 2.30
C ALA A 126 0.38 5.74 2.53
N ALA A 127 1.70 5.75 2.68
CA ALA A 127 2.47 4.58 3.11
C ALA A 127 2.53 4.46 4.64
N LEU A 128 2.59 5.58 5.36
CA LEU A 128 2.72 5.59 6.82
C LEU A 128 1.45 5.11 7.53
N ASP A 129 0.28 5.55 7.09
CA ASP A 129 -0.99 5.17 7.71
C ASP A 129 -1.21 3.64 7.78
N PRO A 130 -1.11 2.88 6.66
CA PRO A 130 -1.15 1.42 6.70
C PRO A 130 -0.01 0.81 7.52
N LEU A 131 1.20 1.35 7.44
CA LEU A 131 2.33 0.83 8.20
C LEU A 131 2.10 0.96 9.72
N PHE A 132 1.53 2.08 10.17
CA PHE A 132 1.19 2.32 11.57
C PHE A 132 0.04 1.42 12.04
N ALA A 133 -0.94 1.15 11.18
CA ALA A 133 -2.03 0.21 11.48
C ALA A 133 -1.54 -1.24 11.54
N LEU A 134 -0.59 -1.61 10.68
CA LEU A 134 -0.02 -2.96 10.61
C LEU A 134 0.98 -3.24 11.75
N SER A 135 1.77 -2.24 12.17
CA SER A 135 2.86 -2.42 13.14
C SER A 135 2.47 -3.10 14.46
N PRO A 136 1.33 -2.77 15.11
CA PRO A 136 0.88 -3.48 16.31
C PRO A 136 0.62 -4.96 16.07
N LEU A 137 0.07 -5.34 14.91
CA LEU A 137 -0.18 -6.74 14.56
C LEU A 137 1.13 -7.50 14.38
N LEU A 138 2.11 -6.90 13.70
CA LEU A 138 3.43 -7.52 13.53
C LEU A 138 4.15 -7.71 14.87
N ARG A 139 4.05 -6.73 15.79
CA ARG A 139 4.62 -6.86 17.14
C ARG A 139 3.93 -7.93 17.96
N ALA A 140 2.60 -8.05 17.86
CA ALA A 140 1.85 -9.09 18.54
C ALA A 140 2.21 -10.48 17.99
N ASP A 141 2.34 -10.62 16.67
CA ASP A 141 2.76 -11.88 16.03
C ASP A 141 4.19 -12.25 16.43
N ALA A 142 5.13 -11.29 16.42
CA ALA A 142 6.49 -11.51 16.87
C ALA A 142 6.59 -11.86 18.36
N ALA A 143 5.71 -11.32 19.21
CA ALA A 143 5.67 -11.67 20.63
C ALA A 143 5.18 -13.12 20.85
N ALA A 144 4.23 -13.59 20.04
CA ALA A 144 3.75 -14.97 20.08
C ALA A 144 4.74 -15.94 19.40
N HIS A 145 5.39 -15.49 18.33
CA HIS A 145 6.28 -16.28 17.47
C HIS A 145 7.56 -15.47 17.16
N PRO A 146 8.56 -15.45 18.06
CA PRO A 146 9.77 -14.63 17.88
C PRO A 146 10.54 -14.89 16.57
N ALA A 147 10.50 -16.12 16.06
CA ALA A 147 11.13 -16.50 14.79
C ALA A 147 10.49 -15.81 13.56
N ARG A 148 9.26 -15.28 13.69
CA ARG A 148 8.56 -14.53 12.64
C ARG A 148 8.89 -13.04 12.62
N SER A 149 9.76 -12.57 13.51
CA SER A 149 10.05 -11.15 13.64
C SER A 149 11.00 -10.66 12.53
N ASP A 150 10.57 -9.65 11.78
CA ASP A 150 11.42 -8.88 10.86
C ASP A 150 11.91 -7.57 11.50
N THR A 151 12.20 -7.60 12.79
CA THR A 151 12.67 -6.42 13.54
C THR A 151 14.11 -6.09 13.17
N ASP A 152 14.46 -4.79 13.16
CA ASP A 152 15.79 -4.24 12.84
C ASP A 152 16.33 -4.51 11.43
N PHE A 153 15.53 -5.14 10.56
CA PHE A 153 15.88 -5.35 9.17
C PHE A 153 15.81 -4.04 8.38
N PHE A 154 16.97 -3.53 7.98
CA PHE A 154 17.10 -2.38 7.07
C PHE A 154 17.81 -2.81 5.79
N LEU A 155 17.02 -3.25 4.81
CA LEU A 155 17.53 -3.77 3.53
C LEU A 155 18.50 -2.79 2.84
N ARG A 156 18.12 -1.52 2.73
CA ARG A 156 18.83 -0.51 1.93
C ARG A 156 20.00 0.15 2.68
N ARG A 157 20.45 -0.42 3.81
CA ARG A 157 21.54 0.17 4.62
C ARG A 157 22.82 0.41 3.81
N GLY A 158 23.17 -0.51 2.91
CA GLY A 158 24.36 -0.38 2.05
C GLY A 158 24.26 0.80 1.07
N ARG A 159 23.09 1.01 0.46
CA ARG A 159 22.82 2.11 -0.49
C ARG A 159 22.89 3.48 0.18
N ALA A 160 22.67 3.56 1.50
CA ALA A 160 22.68 4.82 2.25
C ALA A 160 24.07 5.50 2.30
N HIS A 161 25.11 4.75 1.93
CA HIS A 161 26.49 5.20 1.95
C HIS A 161 27.07 5.41 0.55
N GLU A 162 26.29 5.19 -0.51
CA GLU A 162 26.71 5.47 -1.88
C GLU A 162 26.67 6.98 -2.17
N GLU A 163 27.67 7.48 -2.89
CA GLU A 163 27.72 8.90 -3.29
C GLU A 163 26.64 9.23 -4.32
N SER A 164 26.26 8.26 -5.16
CA SER A 164 25.19 8.38 -6.15
C SER A 164 24.65 7.00 -6.53
N LEU A 165 23.33 6.92 -6.66
CA LEU A 165 22.57 5.77 -7.12
C LEU A 165 22.14 5.90 -8.60
N THR A 166 22.55 6.98 -9.29
CA THR A 166 22.18 7.27 -10.68
C THR A 166 22.49 6.11 -11.63
N GLY A 167 23.62 5.41 -11.45
CA GLY A 167 23.96 4.23 -12.27
C GLY A 167 22.95 3.10 -12.12
N LEU A 168 22.63 2.73 -10.87
CA LEU A 168 21.63 1.70 -10.55
C LEU A 168 20.23 2.10 -11.05
N ALA A 169 19.89 3.38 -10.94
CA ALA A 169 18.65 3.92 -11.44
C ALA A 169 18.58 3.83 -12.96
N HIS A 170 19.64 4.21 -13.67
CA HIS A 170 19.70 4.18 -15.12
C HIS A 170 19.54 2.74 -15.65
N ASP A 171 20.20 1.75 -15.04
CA ASP A 171 20.10 0.35 -15.47
C ASP A 171 18.68 -0.21 -15.27
N GLY A 172 18.05 0.08 -14.12
CA GLY A 172 16.68 -0.32 -13.87
C GLY A 172 15.67 0.39 -14.78
N LEU A 173 15.82 1.71 -14.97
CA LEU A 173 15.03 2.49 -15.92
C LEU A 173 15.18 1.96 -17.34
N ARG A 174 16.39 1.56 -17.76
CA ARG A 174 16.63 1.00 -19.09
C ARG A 174 15.89 -0.32 -19.28
N THR A 175 15.70 -1.09 -18.21
CA THR A 175 14.90 -2.32 -18.23
C THR A 175 13.41 -2.02 -18.46
N VAL A 176 12.87 -1.00 -17.78
CA VAL A 176 11.46 -0.57 -17.90
C VAL A 176 11.21 0.11 -19.25
N TYR A 177 11.99 1.14 -19.57
CA TYR A 177 11.72 2.08 -20.67
C TYR A 177 12.47 1.74 -21.96
N ARG A 178 13.52 0.91 -21.93
CA ARG A 178 14.30 0.49 -23.10
C ARG A 178 14.72 1.68 -23.97
N HIS A 179 14.36 1.67 -25.25
CA HIS A 179 14.67 2.73 -26.20
C HIS A 179 13.87 4.01 -25.95
N ASN A 180 12.80 3.97 -25.13
CA ASN A 180 12.03 5.16 -24.79
C ASN A 180 12.72 6.03 -23.71
N LEU A 181 13.71 5.49 -23.00
CA LEU A 181 14.32 6.17 -21.85
C LEU A 181 15.04 7.46 -22.24
N ASP A 182 15.81 7.43 -23.33
CA ASP A 182 16.66 8.57 -23.71
C ASP A 182 15.82 9.80 -23.98
N GLU A 183 14.70 9.65 -24.69
CA GLU A 183 13.77 10.76 -24.90
C GLU A 183 13.16 11.28 -23.59
N ILE A 184 12.84 10.41 -22.64
CA ILE A 184 12.31 10.83 -21.34
C ILE A 184 13.37 11.65 -20.58
N LEU A 185 14.59 11.15 -20.49
CA LEU A 185 15.67 11.82 -19.76
C LEU A 185 16.10 13.12 -20.44
N GLU A 186 16.25 13.13 -21.76
CA GLU A 186 16.80 14.26 -22.52
C GLU A 186 15.77 15.34 -22.82
N LYS A 187 14.48 14.98 -23.01
CA LYS A 187 13.42 15.93 -23.37
C LYS A 187 12.46 16.22 -22.23
N LYS A 188 11.93 15.21 -21.54
CA LYS A 188 10.93 15.43 -20.46
C LYS A 188 11.59 15.88 -19.16
N PHE A 189 12.72 15.28 -18.79
CA PHE A 189 13.54 15.69 -17.65
C PHE A 189 14.76 16.54 -18.04
N ALA A 190 14.61 17.34 -19.10
CA ALA A 190 15.65 18.22 -19.63
C ALA A 190 16.15 19.26 -18.61
N ARG A 191 17.04 20.15 -19.05
CA ARG A 191 17.74 21.14 -18.22
C ARG A 191 16.85 22.03 -17.33
N ASP A 192 15.56 22.13 -17.63
CA ASP A 192 14.61 22.94 -16.85
C ASP A 192 14.02 22.18 -15.64
N ASN A 193 14.28 20.88 -15.52
CA ASN A 193 13.67 19.98 -14.52
C ASN A 193 14.70 19.18 -13.71
N LEU A 194 15.89 19.74 -13.46
CA LEU A 194 17.02 19.01 -12.83
C LEU A 194 16.68 18.43 -11.45
N ASP A 195 15.87 19.12 -10.63
CA ASP A 195 15.47 18.58 -9.32
C ASP A 195 14.54 17.37 -9.45
N ILE A 196 13.64 17.39 -10.44
CA ILE A 196 12.76 16.25 -10.74
C ILE A 196 13.57 15.10 -11.34
N GLN A 197 14.57 15.41 -12.17
CA GLN A 197 15.50 14.42 -12.69
C GLN A 197 16.29 13.76 -11.55
N PHE A 198 16.86 14.56 -10.64
CA PHE A 198 17.57 14.06 -9.47
C PHE A 198 16.67 13.19 -8.60
N LEU A 199 15.45 13.67 -8.28
CA LEU A 199 14.48 12.89 -7.51
C LEU A 199 14.15 11.56 -8.20
N THR A 200 13.99 11.58 -9.53
CA THR A 200 13.68 10.38 -10.31
C THR A 200 14.84 9.39 -10.29
N MET A 201 16.06 9.85 -10.53
CA MET A 201 17.24 8.99 -10.61
C MET A 201 17.65 8.50 -9.23
N GLU A 202 17.93 9.38 -8.28
CA GLU A 202 18.50 8.99 -6.99
C GLU A 202 17.47 8.33 -6.07
N ILE A 203 16.27 8.90 -5.99
CA ILE A 203 15.29 8.50 -4.97
C ILE A 203 14.26 7.51 -5.54
N ASN A 204 13.56 7.87 -6.63
CA ASN A 204 12.47 7.05 -7.12
C ASN A 204 12.99 5.73 -7.68
N TYR A 205 13.97 5.77 -8.58
CA TYR A 205 14.51 4.55 -9.17
C TYR A 205 15.68 4.00 -8.34
N GLY A 206 16.75 4.77 -8.16
CA GLY A 206 18.00 4.30 -7.54
C GLY A 206 17.85 3.77 -6.11
N TRP A 207 17.12 4.49 -5.26
CA TRP A 207 16.83 4.03 -3.90
C TRP A 207 15.67 3.05 -3.84
N ASN A 208 14.57 3.34 -4.56
CA ASN A 208 13.30 2.71 -4.26
C ASN A 208 12.88 1.61 -5.25
N LEU A 209 12.55 1.98 -6.49
CA LEU A 209 11.93 1.08 -7.47
C LEU A 209 12.91 0.04 -8.03
N THR A 210 14.22 0.32 -8.12
CA THR A 210 15.22 -0.62 -8.68
C THR A 210 15.93 -1.50 -7.65
N GLU A 211 15.49 -1.47 -6.39
CA GLU A 211 15.90 -2.45 -5.38
C GLU A 211 15.04 -3.72 -5.50
N TYR A 212 15.63 -4.82 -6.00
CA TYR A 212 14.90 -6.02 -6.41
C TYR A 212 15.02 -7.23 -5.48
N SER A 213 15.67 -7.09 -4.32
CA SER A 213 15.94 -8.24 -3.43
C SER A 213 14.72 -8.80 -2.69
N ILE A 214 13.64 -8.03 -2.52
CA ILE A 214 12.36 -8.49 -1.92
C ILE A 214 11.27 -8.67 -2.99
N LEU A 215 11.07 -7.62 -3.80
CA LEU A 215 10.18 -7.63 -4.95
C LEU A 215 11.04 -7.50 -6.19
N ASP A 216 11.09 -8.55 -7.00
CA ASP A 216 11.82 -8.53 -8.27
C ASP A 216 11.22 -7.53 -9.26
N PHE A 217 11.82 -7.42 -10.46
CA PHE A 217 11.35 -6.51 -11.48
C PHE A 217 9.88 -6.76 -11.89
N PRO A 218 9.44 -8.00 -12.19
CA PRO A 218 8.03 -8.29 -12.45
C PRO A 218 7.08 -7.93 -11.31
N SER A 219 7.41 -8.27 -10.06
CA SER A 219 6.57 -7.94 -8.89
C SER A 219 6.51 -6.43 -8.67
N THR A 220 7.61 -5.72 -8.90
CA THR A 220 7.70 -4.26 -8.79
C THR A 220 6.77 -3.58 -9.79
N GLU A 221 6.75 -4.01 -11.05
CA GLU A 221 5.86 -3.41 -12.06
C GLU A 221 4.38 -3.63 -11.72
N LEU A 222 4.00 -4.79 -11.15
CA LEU A 222 2.63 -5.02 -10.65
C LEU A 222 2.26 -4.06 -9.51
N VAL A 223 3.17 -3.85 -8.55
CA VAL A 223 2.98 -2.87 -7.47
C VAL A 223 2.84 -1.46 -8.02
N THR A 224 3.70 -1.08 -8.97
CA THR A 224 3.69 0.25 -9.58
C THR A 224 2.37 0.51 -10.31
N ILE A 225 1.91 -0.41 -11.16
CA ILE A 225 0.66 -0.20 -11.89
C ILE A 225 -0.55 -0.22 -10.95
N ALA A 226 -0.56 -1.10 -9.94
CA ALA A 226 -1.62 -1.16 -8.93
C ALA A 226 -1.70 0.14 -8.09
N ALA A 227 -0.57 0.79 -7.84
CA ALA A 227 -0.51 2.09 -7.18
C ALA A 227 -0.99 3.25 -8.09
N LEU A 228 -0.67 3.21 -9.38
CA LEU A 228 -1.01 4.28 -10.33
C LEU A 228 -2.49 4.32 -10.69
N ILE A 229 -3.14 3.17 -10.89
CA ILE A 229 -4.53 3.11 -11.38
C ILE A 229 -5.52 3.87 -10.49
N PRO A 230 -5.48 3.79 -9.14
CA PRO A 230 -6.39 4.55 -8.28
C PRO A 230 -6.08 6.05 -8.20
N ILE A 231 -4.94 6.52 -8.72
CA ILE A 231 -4.52 7.92 -8.68
C ILE A 231 -5.18 8.67 -9.86
N PRO A 232 -5.93 9.76 -9.62
CA PRO A 232 -6.51 10.57 -10.69
C PRO A 232 -5.43 11.26 -11.53
N ALA A 233 -5.67 11.33 -12.85
CA ALA A 233 -4.93 12.19 -13.78
C ALA A 233 -3.42 11.91 -13.96
N VAL A 234 -3.01 10.63 -13.91
CA VAL A 234 -1.63 10.18 -14.22
C VAL A 234 -1.55 9.23 -15.44
N PRO A 235 -2.08 9.61 -16.63
CA PRO A 235 -2.18 8.71 -17.77
C PRO A 235 -0.83 8.33 -18.35
N ALA A 236 0.15 9.23 -18.40
CA ALA A 236 1.46 8.95 -19.00
C ALA A 236 2.20 7.86 -18.23
N GLU A 237 2.31 8.02 -16.91
CA GLU A 237 2.94 7.06 -16.01
C GLU A 237 2.22 5.71 -16.05
N THR A 238 0.89 5.73 -16.08
CA THR A 238 0.08 4.50 -16.21
C THR A 238 0.40 3.77 -17.51
N MET A 239 0.45 4.46 -18.66
CA MET A 239 0.82 3.83 -19.94
C MET A 239 2.23 3.27 -19.92
N TRP A 240 3.18 4.01 -19.35
CA TRP A 240 4.57 3.58 -19.27
C TRP A 240 4.72 2.30 -18.46
N HIS A 241 4.01 2.16 -17.35
CA HIS A 241 4.07 0.96 -16.50
C HIS A 241 3.15 -0.18 -16.96
N LEU A 242 2.10 0.08 -17.73
CA LEU A 242 1.42 -0.98 -18.48
C LEU A 242 2.38 -1.63 -19.48
N ARG A 243 3.20 -0.82 -20.16
CA ARG A 243 4.27 -1.32 -21.03
C ARG A 243 5.39 -2.01 -20.22
N GLY A 244 5.77 -1.43 -19.08
CA GLY A 244 6.73 -2.02 -18.15
C GLY A 244 6.32 -3.43 -17.70
N CYS A 245 5.06 -3.64 -17.34
CA CYS A 245 4.51 -4.97 -17.02
C CYS A 245 4.66 -5.97 -18.18
N ARG A 246 4.35 -5.58 -19.42
CA ARG A 246 4.58 -6.44 -20.61
C ARG A 246 6.06 -6.79 -20.77
N ARG A 247 6.95 -5.82 -20.57
CA ARG A 247 8.41 -6.00 -20.68
C ARG A 247 8.97 -6.86 -19.56
N ALA A 248 8.31 -6.88 -18.41
CA ALA A 248 8.59 -7.79 -17.30
C ALA A 248 8.08 -9.22 -17.54
N GLY A 249 7.35 -9.46 -18.64
CA GLY A 249 6.89 -10.79 -19.03
C GLY A 249 5.48 -11.15 -18.53
N TRP A 250 4.73 -10.21 -17.96
CA TRP A 250 3.33 -10.43 -17.64
C TRP A 250 2.48 -10.45 -18.90
N SER A 251 1.54 -11.39 -18.95
CA SER A 251 0.55 -11.48 -20.01
C SER A 251 -0.53 -10.41 -19.85
N ASP A 252 -1.14 -10.03 -20.97
CA ASP A 252 -2.15 -8.95 -21.01
C ASP A 252 -3.36 -9.25 -20.11
N ASP A 253 -3.77 -10.51 -19.94
CA ASP A 253 -4.83 -10.95 -19.04
C ASP A 253 -4.49 -10.75 -17.55
N VAL A 254 -3.23 -11.00 -17.16
CA VAL A 254 -2.74 -10.71 -15.81
C VAL A 254 -2.79 -9.21 -15.55
N ILE A 255 -2.26 -8.40 -16.46
CA ILE A 255 -2.21 -6.94 -16.33
C ILE A 255 -3.63 -6.36 -16.29
N GLU A 256 -4.51 -6.85 -17.16
CA GLU A 256 -5.92 -6.47 -17.17
C GLU A 256 -6.62 -6.83 -15.86
N SER A 257 -6.35 -8.01 -15.29
CA SER A 257 -6.94 -8.41 -14.00
C SER A 257 -6.59 -7.43 -12.88
N VAL A 258 -5.34 -6.96 -12.82
CA VAL A 258 -4.92 -5.93 -11.84
C VAL A 258 -5.67 -4.63 -12.06
N ARG A 259 -5.85 -4.22 -13.33
CA ARG A 259 -6.62 -3.01 -13.67
C ARG A 259 -8.08 -3.13 -13.25
N GLN A 260 -8.72 -4.25 -13.53
CA GLN A 260 -10.10 -4.51 -13.14
C GLN A 260 -10.28 -4.60 -11.63
N THR A 261 -9.36 -5.25 -10.91
CA THR A 261 -9.37 -5.26 -9.45
C THR A 261 -9.30 -3.86 -8.85
N ALA A 262 -8.47 -2.97 -9.41
CA ALA A 262 -8.40 -1.59 -8.97
C ALA A 262 -9.70 -0.81 -9.26
N PHE A 263 -10.39 -1.11 -10.37
CA PHE A 263 -11.69 -0.51 -10.67
C PHE A 263 -12.75 -0.95 -9.66
N VAL A 264 -12.84 -2.25 -9.39
CA VAL A 264 -13.74 -2.82 -8.37
C VAL A 264 -13.45 -2.23 -6.99
N LEU A 265 -12.17 -2.06 -6.63
CA LEU A 265 -11.77 -1.39 -5.39
C LEU A 265 -12.29 0.05 -5.31
N VAL A 266 -12.15 0.83 -6.38
CA VAL A 266 -12.61 2.22 -6.38
C VAL A 266 -14.14 2.31 -6.32
N ASP A 267 -14.85 1.42 -7.00
CA ASP A 267 -16.31 1.34 -6.92
C ASP A 267 -16.76 0.97 -5.50
N LEU A 268 -16.11 -0.01 -4.87
CA LEU A 268 -16.31 -0.36 -3.47
C LEU A 268 -16.08 0.84 -2.53
N CYS A 269 -15.00 1.60 -2.74
CA CYS A 269 -14.72 2.83 -1.99
C CYS A 269 -15.85 3.86 -2.15
N ARG A 270 -16.38 4.02 -3.36
CA ARG A 270 -17.49 4.94 -3.66
C ARG A 270 -18.78 4.51 -2.96
N GLU A 271 -19.12 3.23 -3.03
CA GLU A 271 -20.31 2.65 -2.39
C GLU A 271 -20.27 2.83 -0.86
N ARG A 272 -19.11 2.59 -0.25
CA ARG A 272 -18.90 2.72 1.21
C ARG A 272 -18.56 4.14 1.66
N LYS A 273 -18.39 5.08 0.73
CA LYS A 273 -17.99 6.48 0.98
C LYS A 273 -16.69 6.58 1.79
N ILE A 274 -15.71 5.75 1.45
CA ILE A 274 -14.38 5.71 2.08
C ILE A 274 -13.30 6.06 1.06
N GLY A 275 -12.16 6.55 1.56
CA GLY A 275 -10.99 6.82 0.73
C GLY A 275 -11.22 7.90 -0.32
N MET A 276 -10.42 7.85 -1.38
CA MET A 276 -10.52 8.75 -2.53
C MET A 276 -11.39 8.10 -3.62
N TYR A 277 -12.54 8.69 -3.91
CA TYR A 277 -13.51 8.17 -4.89
C TYR A 277 -13.81 9.16 -6.04
N GLY A 278 -13.09 10.29 -6.11
CA GLY A 278 -13.12 11.25 -7.22
C GLY A 278 -12.35 10.77 -8.46
N TRP A 279 -12.58 9.51 -8.82
CA TRP A 279 -11.85 8.77 -9.84
C TRP A 279 -12.77 8.44 -11.03
N ASP A 280 -12.20 8.49 -12.23
CA ASP A 280 -12.89 8.29 -13.51
C ASP A 280 -12.16 7.23 -14.34
N ALA A 281 -12.80 6.06 -14.48
CA ALA A 281 -12.27 4.91 -15.23
C ALA A 281 -11.92 5.27 -16.68
N SER A 282 -12.66 6.19 -17.29
CA SER A 282 -12.45 6.57 -18.70
C SER A 282 -11.13 7.31 -18.93
N ARG A 283 -10.51 7.80 -17.86
CA ARG A 283 -9.22 8.49 -17.89
C ARG A 283 -8.04 7.58 -17.56
N VAL A 284 -8.28 6.32 -17.22
CA VAL A 284 -7.23 5.32 -17.01
C VAL A 284 -6.92 4.62 -18.33
N PRO A 285 -5.69 4.75 -18.84
CA PRO A 285 -5.28 4.10 -20.09
C PRO A 285 -5.48 2.59 -20.06
N SER A 286 -5.82 2.03 -21.22
CA SER A 286 -5.90 0.60 -21.44
C SER A 286 -4.66 0.05 -22.14
N LEU A 287 -4.50 -1.26 -22.13
CA LEU A 287 -3.44 -1.95 -22.88
C LEU A 287 -3.49 -1.74 -24.40
N LYS A 288 -4.64 -1.29 -24.94
CA LYS A 288 -4.80 -0.95 -26.36
C LYS A 288 -4.24 0.43 -26.69
N ASP A 289 -4.14 1.30 -25.69
CA ASP A 289 -3.59 2.64 -25.83
C ASP A 289 -2.05 2.62 -25.77
N VAL A 290 -1.48 1.55 -25.19
CA VAL A 290 -0.04 1.35 -25.06
C VAL A 290 0.61 1.07 -26.42
N LYS A 291 1.50 1.97 -26.84
CA LYS A 291 2.38 1.80 -27.99
C LYS A 291 3.80 1.48 -27.52
N GLU A 292 4.49 0.60 -28.23
CA GLU A 292 5.88 0.23 -27.91
C GLU A 292 6.84 1.38 -28.20
N ASP A 293 6.65 2.06 -29.33
CA ASP A 293 7.59 3.06 -29.86
C ASP A 293 7.18 4.51 -29.55
N SER A 294 6.27 4.73 -28.59
CA SER A 294 5.78 6.08 -28.22
C SER A 294 5.80 6.30 -26.71
N ASN A 295 6.25 7.49 -26.31
CA ASN A 295 6.11 8.01 -24.95
C ASN A 295 4.78 8.71 -24.70
N GLU A 296 4.00 8.94 -25.76
CA GLU A 296 2.65 9.52 -25.78
C GLU A 296 1.57 8.48 -26.10
#